data_AF-A0A0N8W0S2-F1
#
_entry.id   AF-A0A0N8W0S2-F1
#
_cell.length_a   1.000
_cell.length_b   1.000
_cell.length_c   1.000
_cell.angle_alpha   90.00
_cell.angle_beta   90.00
_cell.angle_gamma   90.00
#
_symmetry.space_group_name_H-M   'P 1'
#
loop_
_entity.id
_entity.type
_entity.pdbx_description
1 polymer ?
#
loop_
_entity_poly.entity_id
_entity_poly.type
_entity_poly.pdbx_seq_one_letter_code
_entity_poly.pdbx_strand_id
1 'polypeptide(L)' 'MTALSLSALLKRAYWYVAEMLGENAYHHYVEHLRAHHPEAAITSEKEFWRHKWAEQEKNPGARCC' A
#
# COMPACT_ATOMS: atom_id res chain seq x y z
N MET A 1 15.44 -24.47 17.12
CA MET A 1 14.15 -24.22 16.44
C MET A 1 13.46 -23.10 17.18
N THR A 2 13.55 -21.88 16.66
CA THR A 2 13.23 -20.63 17.38
C THR A 2 11.74 -20.52 17.67
N ALA A 3 11.37 -20.40 18.95
CA ALA A 3 10.03 -20.00 19.34
C ALA A 3 9.78 -18.58 18.80
N LEU A 4 9.08 -18.47 17.67
CA LEU A 4 8.56 -17.19 17.19
C LEU A 4 7.62 -16.67 18.27
N SER A 5 7.93 -15.50 18.83
CA SER A 5 7.05 -14.80 19.76
C SER A 5 5.65 -14.66 19.12
N LEU A 6 4.58 -14.90 19.89
CA LEU A 6 3.20 -14.69 19.45
C LEU A 6 3.02 -13.30 18.81
N SER A 7 3.71 -12.29 19.34
CA SER A 7 3.71 -10.93 18.78
C SER A 7 4.30 -10.84 17.36
N ALA A 8 5.32 -11.65 17.05
CA ALA A 8 5.92 -11.71 15.72
C ALA A 8 4.98 -12.40 14.72
N LEU A 9 4.28 -13.45 15.16
CA LEU A 9 3.26 -14.12 14.34
C LEU A 9 2.07 -13.19 14.05
N LEU A 10 1.57 -12.47 15.06
CA LEU A 10 0.48 -11.51 14.89
C LEU A 10 0.87 -10.37 13.94
N LYS A 11 2.09 -9.83 14.05
CA LYS A 11 2.59 -8.80 13.12
C LYS A 11 2.63 -9.31 11.69
N ARG A 12 3.10 -10.53 11.45
CA ARG A 12 3.14 -11.13 10.11
C ARG A 12 1.75 -11.39 9.55
N ALA A 13 0.83 -11.88 10.38
CA ALA A 13 -0.56 -12.07 9.99
C ALA A 13 -1.24 -10.73 9.63
N TYR A 14 -1.03 -9.70 10.45
CA TYR A 14 -1.52 -8.35 10.15
C TYR A 14 -0.95 -7.84 8.82
N TRP A 15 0.36 -7.98 8.62
CA TRP A 15 1.01 -7.54 7.38
C TRP A 15 0.46 -8.25 6.14
N TYR A 16 0.21 -9.56 6.25
CA TYR A 16 -0.39 -10.36 5.20
C TYR A 16 -1.82 -9.90 4.87
N VAL A 17 -2.64 -9.65 5.89
CA VAL A 17 -4.00 -9.14 5.71
C VAL A 17 -3.98 -7.71 5.13
N ALA A 18 -3.09 -6.85 5.60
CA ALA A 18 -2.91 -5.49 5.11
C ALA A 18 -2.50 -5.46 3.62
N GLU A 19 -1.66 -6.40 3.16
CA GLU A 19 -1.38 -6.57 1.73
C GLU A 19 -2.62 -6.98 0.94
N MET A 20 -3.38 -7.96 1.44
CA MET A 20 -4.59 -8.43 0.75
C MET A 20 -5.65 -7.32 0.63
N LEU A 21 -5.78 -6.47 1.67
CA LEU A 21 -6.69 -5.33 1.68
C LEU A 21 -6.13 -4.12 0.92
N GLY A 22 -4.87 -4.16 0.50
CA GLY A 22 -4.20 -3.04 -0.18
C GLY A 22 -3.90 -1.85 0.74
N GLU A 23 -3.89 -2.04 2.05
CA GLU A 23 -3.52 -1.02 3.05
C GLU A 23 -2.05 -0.59 2.86
N ASN A 24 -1.20 -1.51 2.41
CA ASN A 24 0.21 -1.24 2.13
C ASN A 24 0.48 -0.52 0.80
N ALA A 25 -0.57 -0.08 0.08
CA ALA A 25 -0.39 0.59 -1.21
C ALA A 25 0.50 1.84 -1.15
N TYR A 26 0.45 2.59 -0.05
CA TYR A 26 1.35 3.74 0.15
C TYR A 26 2.80 3.31 0.32
N HIS A 27 3.05 2.22 1.05
CA HIS A 27 4.40 1.66 1.21
C HIS A 27 5.00 1.28 -0.15
N HIS A 28 4.25 0.52 -0.97
CA HIS A 28 4.66 0.16 -2.33
C HIS A 28 4.88 1.39 -3.22
N TYR A 29 4.06 2.42 -3.10
CA TYR A 29 4.23 3.69 -3.82
C TYR A 29 5.58 4.35 -3.47
N VAL A 30 5.93 4.41 -2.18
CA VAL A 30 7.20 4.99 -1.72
C VAL A 30 8.39 4.15 -2.18
N GLU A 31 8.31 2.82 -2.08
CA GLU A 31 9.36 1.92 -2.55
C GLU A 31 9.57 2.05 -4.06
N HIS A 32 8.49 2.08 -4.83
CA HIS A 32 8.51 2.28 -6.26
C HIS A 32 9.15 3.63 -6.62
N LEU A 33 8.75 4.72 -5.97
CA LEU A 33 9.35 6.03 -6.19
C LEU A 33 10.84 6.04 -5.87
N ARG A 34 11.26 5.48 -4.73
CA ARG A 34 12.68 5.43 -4.37
C ARG A 34 13.50 4.60 -5.36
N ALA A 35 12.93 3.53 -5.90
CA ALA A 35 13.60 2.64 -6.84
C ALA A 35 13.70 3.23 -8.26
N HIS A 36 12.65 3.91 -8.73
CA HIS A 36 12.53 4.34 -10.13
C HIS A 36 12.67 5.85 -10.35
N HIS A 37 12.39 6.66 -9.32
CA HIS A 37 12.36 8.12 -9.37
C HIS A 37 12.94 8.72 -8.08
N PRO A 38 14.23 8.48 -7.77
CA PRO A 38 14.85 8.93 -6.52
C PRO A 38 14.82 10.46 -6.33
N GLU A 39 14.72 11.23 -7.43
CA GLU A 39 14.61 12.68 -7.44
C GLU A 39 13.19 13.21 -7.18
N ALA A 40 12.16 12.35 -7.26
CA ALA A 40 10.79 12.76 -7.08
C ALA A 40 10.47 12.98 -5.59
N ALA A 41 9.74 14.05 -5.29
CA ALA A 41 9.23 14.30 -3.95
C ALA A 41 8.17 13.25 -3.60
N ILE A 42 8.34 12.58 -2.46
CA ILE A 42 7.36 11.63 -1.93
C ILE A 42 6.18 12.42 -1.39
N THR A 43 5.02 12.26 -2.03
CA THR A 43 3.76 12.86 -1.58
C THR A 43 3.35 12.31 -0.22
N SER A 44 2.64 13.10 0.59
CA SER A 44 2.14 12.61 1.88
C SER A 44 1.12 11.48 1.70
N GLU A 45 1.01 10.61 2.69
CA GLU A 45 0.07 9.47 2.66
C GLU A 45 -1.39 9.91 2.44
N LYS A 46 -1.81 10.99 3.10
CA LYS A 46 -3.15 11.54 2.94
C LYS A 46 -3.43 12.00 1.51
N GLU A 47 -2.46 12.63 0.87
CA GLU A 47 -2.58 13.08 -0.51
C GLU A 47 -2.55 11.93 -1.49
N PHE A 48 -1.71 10.92 -1.25
CA PHE A 48 -1.71 9.68 -2.02
C PHE A 48 -3.10 9.04 -2.06
N TRP A 49 -3.75 8.85 -0.90
CA TRP A 49 -5.08 8.25 -0.85
C TRP A 49 -6.14 9.12 -1.53
N ARG A 50 -6.07 10.45 -1.36
CA ARG A 50 -6.96 11.37 -2.07
C ARG A 50 -6.82 11.22 -3.59
N HIS A 51 -5.60 11.18 -4.11
CA HIS A 51 -5.34 10.99 -5.53
C HIS A 51 -5.79 9.61 -6.01
N LYS A 52 -5.51 8.56 -5.22
CA LYS A 52 -5.90 7.18 -5.56
C LYS A 52 -7.41 7.03 -5.70
N TRP A 53 -8.20 7.60 -4.80
CA TRP A 53 -9.66 7.57 -4.91
C TRP A 53 -10.17 8.41 -6.07
N ALA A 54 -9.63 9.62 -6.26
CA ALA A 54 -10.00 10.45 -7.41
C ALA A 54 -9.71 9.75 -8.74
N GLU A 55 -8.62 8.98 -8.82
CA GLU A 55 -8.28 8.18 -9.99
C GLU A 55 -9.27 7.02 -10.19
N GLN A 56 -9.66 6.31 -9.13
CA GLN A 56 -10.68 5.26 -9.20
C GLN A 56 -12.06 5.78 -9.60
N GLU A 57 -12.42 6.99 -9.18
CA GLU A 57 -13.67 7.64 -9.58
C GLU A 57 -13.64 8.03 -11.06
N LYS A 58 -12.52 8.58 -11.55
CA LYS A 58 -12.33 8.95 -12.96
C LYS A 58 -12.24 7.75 -13.89
N ASN A 59 -11.60 6.68 -13.42
CA ASN A 59 -11.36 5.46 -14.17
C ASN A 59 -12.01 4.27 -13.44
N PRO A 60 -13.35 4.15 -13.46
CA PRO A 60 -14.06 3.13 -12.70
C PRO A 60 -13.83 1.68 -13.17
N GLY A 61 -12.90 1.45 -14.10
CA GLY A 61 -12.60 0.16 -14.71
C GLY A 61 -13.76 -0.39 -15.55
N ALA A 62 -13.67 -1.67 -15.90
CA ALA A 62 -14.81 -2.39 -16.43
C ALA A 62 -15.83 -2.61 -15.31
N ARG A 63 -16.69 -1.61 -15.08
CA ARG A 63 -17.90 -1.85 -14.31
C ARG A 63 -18.80 -2.73 -15.17
N CYS A 64 -19.24 -3.83 -14.59
CA CYS A 64 -20.34 -4.62 -15.15
C CYS A 64 -21.59 -3.73 -15.14
N CYS A 65 -21.75 -2.95 -16.20
CA CYS A 65 -23.05 -2.56 -16.71
C CYS A 65 -23.46 -3.56 -17.80
#